data_AF-A0A2D4SK50-F1
#
_entry.id   AF-A0A2D4SK50-F1
#
_cell.length_a   1.000
_cell.length_b   1.000
_cell.length_c   1.000
_cell.angle_alpha   90.00
_cell.angle_beta   90.00
_cell.angle_gamma   90.00
#
_symmetry.space_group_name_H-M   'P 1'
#
loop_
_entity.id
_entity.type
_entity.pdbx_description
1 polymer ?
#
loop_
_entity_poly.entity_id
_entity_poly.type
_entity_poly.pdbx_seq_one_letter_code
_entity_poly.pdbx_strand_id
1 'polypeptide(L)'
;MSKYSFLLQTKEAEYFELLPSLRLRKHGSWLVAESIEQEEISRTQSQSTIRAVQLAKRIAADRGISLEEAFNALQGGADLNEMELLSEYTEEALDMLSGSSSAEAGNAKLVTAFMRTRGQGLVEDEWVELDDWSFEDTKRMNKSIITKAIEFIVSEQSYEEGGSPKKASKRTKTTASEE
;
A
#
# COMPACT_ATOMS: atom_id res chain seq x y z
N MET A 1 -42.80 13.39 -18.52
CA MET A 1 -41.71 12.81 -17.71
C MET A 1 -41.54 11.36 -18.15
N SER A 2 -40.41 11.00 -18.76
CA SER A 2 -40.19 9.65 -19.31
C SER A 2 -39.97 8.63 -18.19
N LYS A 3 -40.69 7.49 -18.26
CA LYS A 3 -40.67 6.38 -17.29
C LYS A 3 -39.29 5.74 -17.09
N TYR A 4 -38.33 6.06 -17.95
CA TYR A 4 -36.99 5.49 -17.98
C TYR A 4 -35.88 6.46 -17.55
N SER A 5 -36.22 7.65 -17.02
CA SER A 5 -35.20 8.59 -16.53
C SER A 5 -34.36 8.03 -15.37
N PHE A 6 -34.88 7.06 -14.62
CA PHE A 6 -34.15 6.38 -13.55
C PHE A 6 -33.08 5.40 -14.07
N LEU A 7 -33.18 4.92 -15.32
CA LEU A 7 -32.15 4.07 -15.94
C LEU A 7 -30.92 4.88 -16.39
N LEU A 8 -31.11 6.20 -16.59
CA LEU A 8 -30.03 7.15 -16.88
C LEU A 8 -29.42 7.75 -15.59
N GLN A 9 -30.02 7.50 -14.43
CA GLN A 9 -29.37 7.70 -13.12
C GLN A 9 -28.36 6.55 -12.87
N THR A 10 -27.40 6.38 -13.78
CA THR A 10 -26.06 5.99 -13.36
C THR A 10 -25.69 6.96 -12.25
N LYS A 11 -25.56 6.48 -11.00
CA LYS A 11 -25.08 7.31 -9.88
C LYS A 11 -23.93 8.17 -10.42
N GLU A 12 -24.04 9.49 -10.28
CA GLU A 12 -22.94 10.39 -10.63
C GLU A 12 -21.66 9.81 -10.02
N ALA A 13 -20.63 9.63 -10.83
CA ALA A 13 -19.39 9.02 -10.36
C ALA A 13 -18.88 9.87 -9.19
N GLU A 14 -18.88 9.29 -7.99
CA GLU A 14 -18.34 9.97 -6.83
C GLU A 14 -16.81 9.94 -6.92
N TYR A 15 -16.17 11.06 -6.62
CA TYR A 15 -14.71 11.15 -6.60
C TYR A 15 -14.21 11.47 -5.19
N PHE A 16 -13.02 10.96 -4.88
CA PHE A 16 -12.23 11.32 -3.72
C PHE A 16 -11.10 12.22 -4.18
N GLU A 17 -11.07 13.46 -3.69
CA GLU A 17 -10.01 14.42 -4.04
C GLU A 17 -8.76 14.12 -3.21
N LEU A 18 -7.71 13.65 -3.87
CA LEU A 18 -6.40 13.42 -3.25
C LEU A 18 -5.61 14.74 -3.18
N LEU A 19 -5.64 15.49 -4.29
CA LEU A 19 -5.07 16.82 -4.48
C LEU A 19 -6.03 17.67 -5.34
N PRO A 20 -5.88 19.00 -5.39
CA PRO A 20 -6.67 19.85 -6.29
C PRO A 20 -6.60 19.44 -7.76
N SER A 21 -5.49 18.81 -8.18
CA SER A 21 -5.25 18.32 -9.54
C SER A 21 -5.30 16.78 -9.65
N LEU A 22 -5.70 16.06 -8.60
CA LEU A 22 -5.66 14.59 -8.57
C LEU A 22 -6.84 14.03 -7.80
N ARG A 23 -7.66 13.21 -8.45
CA ARG A 23 -8.82 12.56 -7.83
C ARG A 23 -8.87 11.07 -8.13
N LEU A 24 -9.51 10.32 -7.25
CA LEU A 24 -9.74 8.89 -7.37
C LEU A 24 -11.24 8.64 -7.52
N ARG A 25 -11.64 7.80 -8.47
CA ARG A 25 -13.04 7.38 -8.61
C ARG A 25 -13.44 6.44 -7.47
N LYS A 26 -14.59 6.68 -6.83
CA LYS A 26 -15.16 5.80 -5.82
C LYS A 26 -16.02 4.74 -6.48
N HIS A 27 -15.81 3.49 -6.07
CA HIS A 27 -16.61 2.36 -6.52
C HIS A 27 -17.40 1.71 -5.37
N GLY A 28 -17.05 2.00 -4.12
CA GLY A 28 -17.69 1.41 -2.93
C GLY A 28 -17.41 -0.08 -2.76
N SER A 29 -16.39 -0.57 -3.45
CA SER A 29 -15.85 -1.94 -3.40
C SER A 29 -14.49 -1.94 -4.09
N TRP A 30 -13.64 -2.92 -3.82
CA TRP A 30 -12.40 -3.09 -4.57
C TRP A 30 -12.67 -3.66 -5.97
N LEU A 31 -11.87 -3.21 -6.95
CA LEU A 31 -11.87 -3.81 -8.27
C LEU A 31 -11.06 -5.10 -8.23
N VAL A 32 -11.44 -6.08 -9.05
CA VAL A 32 -10.73 -7.38 -9.14
C VAL A 32 -9.24 -7.19 -9.41
N ALA A 33 -8.88 -6.22 -10.26
CA ALA A 33 -7.49 -5.89 -10.56
C ALA A 33 -6.71 -5.45 -9.31
N GLU A 34 -7.34 -4.70 -8.41
CA GLU A 34 -6.71 -4.20 -7.19
C GLU A 34 -6.57 -5.29 -6.12
N SER A 35 -7.55 -6.19 -6.02
CA SER A 35 -7.49 -7.36 -5.14
C SER A 35 -6.35 -8.30 -5.55
N ILE A 36 -6.14 -8.51 -6.86
CA ILE A 36 -5.02 -9.32 -7.38
C ILE A 36 -3.68 -8.70 -6.98
N GLU A 37 -3.52 -7.39 -7.15
CA GLU A 37 -2.28 -6.69 -6.77
C GLU A 37 -2.00 -6.76 -5.26
N GLN A 38 -3.04 -6.64 -4.42
CA GLN A 38 -2.87 -6.84 -2.97
C GLN A 38 -2.47 -8.28 -2.63
N GLU A 39 -3.07 -9.27 -3.29
CA GLU A 39 -2.71 -10.68 -3.11
C GLU A 39 -1.27 -10.94 -3.53
N GLU A 40 -0.81 -10.35 -4.65
CA GLU A 40 0.58 -10.46 -5.09
C GLU A 40 1.58 -9.83 -4.11
N ILE A 41 1.23 -8.68 -3.51
CA ILE A 41 2.02 -8.05 -2.45
C ILE A 41 2.11 -8.98 -1.23
N SER A 42 0.99 -9.53 -0.78
CA SER A 42 0.91 -10.46 0.36
C SER A 42 1.68 -11.76 0.08
N ARG A 43 1.57 -12.30 -1.13
CA ARG A 43 2.29 -13.49 -1.59
C ARG A 43 3.79 -13.26 -1.62
N THR A 44 4.23 -12.09 -2.11
CA THR A 44 5.65 -11.72 -2.12
C THR A 44 6.18 -11.62 -0.69
N GLN A 45 5.44 -10.96 0.21
CA GLN A 45 5.82 -10.81 1.61
C GLN A 45 5.94 -12.17 2.31
N SER A 46 4.96 -13.05 2.13
CA SER A 46 4.98 -14.41 2.72
C SER A 46 6.11 -15.28 2.17
N GLN A 47 6.42 -15.19 0.87
CA GLN A 47 7.58 -15.88 0.30
C GLN A 47 8.89 -15.39 0.90
N SER A 48 9.05 -14.09 1.11
CA SER A 48 10.22 -13.53 1.80
C SER A 48 10.32 -14.04 3.24
N THR A 49 9.22 -14.12 3.99
CA THR A 49 9.23 -14.70 5.34
C THR A 49 9.59 -16.19 5.35
N ILE A 50 9.07 -16.98 4.42
CA ILE A 50 9.39 -18.41 4.33
C ILE A 50 10.87 -18.62 4.03
N ARG A 51 11.44 -17.84 3.10
CA ARG A 51 12.87 -17.88 2.80
C ARG A 51 13.72 -17.53 4.03
N ALA A 52 13.24 -16.61 4.89
CA ALA A 52 13.93 -16.20 6.12
C ALA A 52 14.06 -17.35 7.09
N VAL A 53 12.95 -18.06 7.29
CA VAL A 53 12.90 -19.22 8.16
C VAL A 53 13.76 -20.35 7.61
N GLN A 54 13.78 -20.55 6.29
CA GLN A 54 14.64 -21.57 5.66
C GLN A 54 16.12 -21.24 5.81
N LEU A 55 16.51 -19.98 5.62
CA LEU A 55 17.88 -19.52 5.80
C LEU A 55 18.33 -19.66 7.26
N ALA A 56 17.50 -19.23 8.21
CA ALA A 56 17.75 -19.40 9.64
C ALA A 56 17.91 -20.88 10.05
N LYS A 57 17.09 -21.78 9.49
CA LYS A 57 17.22 -23.23 9.70
C LYS A 57 18.55 -23.78 9.17
N ARG A 58 19.00 -23.29 8.01
CA ARG A 58 20.26 -23.72 7.40
C ARG A 58 21.46 -23.27 8.23
N ILE A 59 21.47 -22.01 8.66
CA ILE A 59 22.49 -21.44 9.57
C ILE A 59 22.52 -22.19 10.91
N ALA A 60 21.36 -22.46 11.50
CA ALA A 60 21.25 -23.22 12.76
C ALA A 60 21.83 -24.64 12.63
N ALA A 61 21.54 -25.33 11.52
CA ALA A 61 22.05 -26.67 11.25
C ALA A 61 23.57 -26.70 11.04
N ASP A 62 24.11 -25.74 10.28
CA ASP A 62 25.53 -25.71 9.93
C ASP A 62 26.43 -25.27 11.09
N ARG A 63 25.94 -24.37 11.96
CA ARG A 63 26.70 -23.82 13.09
C ARG A 63 26.37 -24.49 14.43
N GLY A 64 25.36 -25.37 14.47
CA GLY A 64 24.91 -26.02 15.71
C GLY A 64 24.32 -25.06 16.74
N ILE A 65 23.81 -23.91 16.30
CA ILE A 65 23.16 -22.89 17.15
C ILE A 65 21.64 -23.07 17.16
N SER A 66 20.96 -22.41 18.09
CA SER A 66 19.50 -22.42 18.10
C SER A 66 18.92 -21.62 16.93
N LEU A 67 17.69 -21.97 16.53
CA LEU A 67 16.98 -21.24 15.47
C LEU A 67 16.75 -19.77 15.85
N GLU A 68 16.55 -19.49 17.14
CA GLU A 68 16.37 -18.14 17.67
C GLU A 68 17.65 -17.31 17.57
N GLU A 69 18.82 -17.89 17.87
CA GLU A 69 20.13 -17.24 17.67
C GLU A 69 20.41 -16.99 16.18
N ALA A 70 20.10 -17.95 15.30
CA ALA A 70 20.25 -17.79 13.86
C ALA A 70 19.33 -16.68 13.31
N PHE A 71 18.13 -16.53 13.87
CA PHE A 71 17.19 -15.48 13.47
C PHE A 71 17.62 -14.10 13.96
N ASN A 72 18.16 -14.01 15.17
CA ASN A 72 18.71 -12.77 15.72
C ASN A 72 19.94 -12.28 14.94
N ALA A 73 20.79 -13.22 14.48
CA ALA A 73 21.92 -12.91 13.61
C ALA A 73 21.47 -12.36 12.24
N LEU A 74 20.39 -12.90 11.67
CA LEU A 74 19.81 -12.39 10.41
C LEU A 74 19.14 -11.01 10.56
N GLN A 75 18.71 -10.63 11.76
CA GLN A 75 18.10 -9.32 12.04
C GLN A 75 19.12 -8.21 12.38
N GLY A 76 20.42 -8.52 12.40
CA GLY A 76 21.49 -7.55 12.69
C GLY A 76 21.57 -7.14 14.16
N GLY A 77 21.21 -8.04 15.07
CA GLY A 77 21.05 -7.76 16.50
C GLY A 77 22.25 -8.04 17.42
N ALA A 78 23.38 -8.60 16.97
CA ALA A 78 24.47 -8.97 17.88
C ALA A 78 25.90 -8.87 17.28
N ASP A 79 26.90 -9.01 18.16
CA ASP A 79 28.29 -8.57 18.05
C ASP A 79 29.11 -8.97 16.80
N LEU A 80 30.12 -8.13 16.53
CA LEU A 80 31.12 -8.08 15.44
C LEU A 80 31.74 -9.41 14.93
N ASN A 81 31.60 -10.54 15.64
CA ASN A 81 32.00 -11.86 15.16
C ASN A 81 31.04 -12.40 14.06
N GLU A 82 29.87 -11.77 13.89
CA GLU A 82 28.87 -12.06 12.88
C GLU A 82 29.24 -11.64 11.45
N MET A 83 30.22 -10.74 11.24
CA MET A 83 30.54 -10.23 9.89
C MET A 83 31.07 -11.33 8.95
N GLU A 84 31.70 -12.38 9.50
CA GLU A 84 32.19 -13.55 8.76
C GLU A 84 31.04 -14.55 8.47
N LEU A 85 30.12 -14.71 9.44
CA LEU A 85 28.94 -15.59 9.38
C LEU A 85 27.87 -15.05 8.40
N LEU A 86 27.69 -13.73 8.43
CA LEU A 86 26.94 -13.00 7.44
C LEU A 86 27.69 -13.00 6.11
N SER A 87 29.03 -12.97 6.00
CA SER A 87 29.70 -12.93 4.69
C SER A 87 29.34 -14.11 3.76
N GLU A 88 29.23 -15.33 4.30
CA GLU A 88 28.88 -16.54 3.52
C GLU A 88 27.40 -16.56 3.10
N TYR A 89 26.55 -15.90 3.87
CA TYR A 89 25.10 -15.83 3.65
C TYR A 89 24.60 -14.42 3.30
N THR A 90 25.52 -13.47 3.05
CA THR A 90 25.21 -12.03 2.97
C THR A 90 24.47 -11.73 1.71
N GLU A 91 24.81 -12.42 0.61
CA GLU A 91 24.11 -12.29 -0.66
C GLU A 91 22.67 -12.82 -0.54
N GLU A 92 22.48 -14.00 0.07
CA GLU A 92 21.14 -14.58 0.31
C GLU A 92 20.34 -13.72 1.32
N ALA A 93 20.98 -13.17 2.35
CA ALA A 93 20.39 -12.26 3.33
C ALA A 93 20.10 -10.86 2.75
N LEU A 94 20.93 -10.35 1.84
CA LEU A 94 20.72 -9.08 1.12
C LEU A 94 19.61 -9.22 0.09
N ASP A 95 19.54 -10.31 -0.65
CA ASP A 95 18.44 -10.62 -1.56
C ASP A 95 17.13 -10.75 -0.79
N MET A 96 17.20 -11.27 0.44
CA MET A 96 16.08 -11.35 1.36
C MET A 96 15.65 -10.00 1.94
N LEU A 97 16.58 -9.15 2.36
CA LEU A 97 16.30 -7.81 2.86
C LEU A 97 15.81 -6.88 1.74
N SER A 98 16.39 -6.97 0.55
CA SER A 98 15.97 -6.21 -0.64
C SER A 98 14.65 -6.72 -1.23
N GLY A 99 14.39 -8.03 -1.14
CA GLY A 99 13.12 -8.67 -1.49
C GLY A 99 12.03 -8.56 -0.42
N SER A 100 12.39 -8.23 0.82
CA SER A 100 11.45 -7.77 1.83
C SER A 100 11.06 -6.34 1.50
N SER A 101 10.12 -6.19 0.56
CA SER A 101 9.54 -4.88 0.28
C SER A 101 9.00 -4.30 1.58
N SER A 102 9.64 -3.23 2.08
CA SER A 102 9.17 -2.45 3.23
C SER A 102 7.67 -2.22 3.14
N ALA A 103 6.98 -2.14 4.28
CA ALA A 103 5.56 -1.78 4.31
C ALA A 103 5.26 -0.50 3.49
N GLU A 104 6.22 0.43 3.43
CA GLU A 104 6.14 1.62 2.57
C GLU A 104 6.18 1.30 1.08
N ALA A 105 7.00 0.34 0.65
CA ALA A 105 7.06 -0.12 -0.74
C ALA A 105 5.80 -0.91 -1.13
N GLY A 106 5.26 -1.72 -0.23
CA GLY A 106 3.95 -2.38 -0.41
C GLY A 106 2.82 -1.36 -0.58
N ASN A 107 2.77 -0.36 0.31
CA ASN A 107 1.80 0.73 0.22
C ASN A 107 1.93 1.51 -1.09
N ALA A 108 3.17 1.82 -1.52
CA ALA A 108 3.39 2.50 -2.79
C ALA A 108 2.93 1.67 -4.00
N LYS A 109 3.14 0.35 -4.00
CA LYS A 109 2.63 -0.54 -5.06
C LYS A 109 1.10 -0.53 -5.10
N LEU A 110 0.47 -0.65 -3.93
CA LEU A 110 -0.98 -0.62 -3.82
C LEU A 110 -1.56 0.72 -4.30
N VAL A 111 -0.98 1.85 -3.88
CA VAL A 111 -1.39 3.18 -4.38
C VAL A 111 -1.21 3.28 -5.89
N THR A 112 -0.12 2.74 -6.45
CA THR A 112 0.10 2.73 -7.91
C THR A 112 -1.02 1.98 -8.64
N ALA A 113 -1.45 0.83 -8.14
CA ALA A 113 -2.56 0.07 -8.73
C ALA A 113 -3.89 0.85 -8.70
N PHE A 114 -4.18 1.52 -7.59
CA PHE A 114 -5.37 2.37 -7.46
C PHE A 114 -5.30 3.62 -8.34
N MET A 115 -4.12 4.24 -8.47
CA MET A 115 -3.90 5.36 -9.38
C MET A 115 -4.14 4.95 -10.83
N ARG A 116 -3.67 3.77 -11.24
CA ARG A 116 -3.84 3.25 -12.59
C ARG A 116 -5.29 2.96 -12.95
N THR A 117 -6.06 2.43 -12.00
CA THR A 117 -7.41 1.94 -12.26
C THR A 117 -8.49 2.97 -11.97
N ARG A 118 -8.21 3.96 -11.11
CA ARG A 118 -9.20 4.94 -10.62
C ARG A 118 -8.72 6.38 -10.66
N GLY A 119 -7.44 6.62 -10.90
CA GLY A 119 -6.84 7.95 -10.88
C GLY A 119 -7.26 8.79 -12.07
N GLN A 120 -7.59 10.03 -11.79
CA GLN A 120 -7.73 11.08 -12.78
C GLN A 120 -6.89 12.30 -12.38
N GLY A 121 -6.08 12.77 -13.31
CA GLY A 121 -5.29 13.98 -13.19
C GLY A 121 -5.94 15.14 -13.93
N LEU A 122 -5.80 16.36 -13.41
CA LEU A 122 -6.19 17.58 -14.12
C LEU A 122 -5.05 18.00 -15.05
N VAL A 123 -5.26 17.88 -16.35
CA VAL A 123 -4.31 18.25 -17.41
C VAL A 123 -5.03 19.21 -18.36
N GLU A 124 -4.48 20.42 -18.55
CA GLU A 124 -5.09 21.44 -19.43
C GLU A 124 -6.56 21.74 -19.12
N ASP A 125 -6.92 21.81 -17.83
CA ASP A 125 -8.27 22.00 -17.29
C ASP A 125 -9.26 20.84 -17.59
N GLU A 126 -8.79 19.72 -18.15
CA GLU A 126 -9.55 18.50 -18.36
C GLU A 126 -9.11 17.38 -17.42
N TRP A 127 -10.07 16.57 -16.96
CA TRP A 127 -9.77 15.40 -16.14
C TRP A 127 -9.47 14.19 -17.02
N VAL A 128 -8.22 13.73 -16.98
CA VAL A 128 -7.71 12.62 -17.79
C VAL A 128 -7.45 11.41 -16.90
N GLU A 129 -7.79 10.22 -17.37
CA GLU A 129 -7.50 8.96 -16.68
C GLU A 129 -5.99 8.69 -16.66
N LEU A 130 -5.50 8.12 -15.56
CA LEU A 130 -4.07 7.88 -15.32
C LEU A 130 -3.71 6.41 -15.50
N ASP A 131 -4.14 5.80 -16.59
CA ASP A 131 -3.91 4.38 -16.89
C ASP A 131 -2.43 4.05 -17.18
N ASP A 132 -1.64 5.04 -17.56
CA ASP A 132 -0.20 4.96 -17.75
C ASP A 132 0.62 5.19 -16.46
N TRP A 133 -0.05 5.45 -15.33
CA TRP A 133 0.62 5.77 -14.06
C TRP A 133 1.62 4.68 -13.66
N SER A 134 2.86 5.11 -13.36
CA SER A 134 3.96 4.21 -13.05
C SER A 134 4.30 4.20 -11.56
N PHE A 135 5.04 3.18 -11.13
CA PHE A 135 5.55 3.11 -9.75
C PHE A 135 6.51 4.26 -9.43
N GLU A 136 7.25 4.76 -10.41
CA GLU A 136 8.15 5.91 -10.24
C GLU A 136 7.39 7.20 -9.96
N ASP A 137 6.19 7.37 -10.53
CA ASP A 137 5.34 8.53 -10.24
C ASP A 137 4.85 8.49 -8.79
N THR A 138 4.49 7.30 -8.29
CA THR A 138 4.13 7.11 -6.88
C THR A 138 5.30 7.35 -5.94
N LYS A 139 6.53 6.97 -6.31
CA LYS A 139 7.73 7.27 -5.49
C LYS A 139 7.99 8.76 -5.33
N ARG A 140 7.59 9.58 -6.30
CA ARG A 140 7.73 11.04 -6.26
C ARG A 140 6.67 11.72 -5.39
N MET A 141 5.64 10.98 -4.96
CA MET A 141 4.62 11.52 -4.06
C MET A 141 5.18 11.70 -2.64
N ASN A 142 4.79 12.79 -2.00
CA ASN A 142 5.07 13.00 -0.59
C ASN A 142 4.35 11.95 0.28
N LYS A 143 4.97 11.56 1.41
CA LYS A 143 4.40 10.58 2.34
C LYS A 143 2.97 10.92 2.77
N SER A 144 2.64 12.20 2.95
CA SER A 144 1.29 12.66 3.32
C SER A 144 0.23 12.35 2.26
N ILE A 145 0.59 12.34 0.98
CA ILE A 145 -0.31 11.99 -0.12
C ILE A 145 -0.53 10.49 -0.14
N ILE A 146 0.55 9.71 0.01
CA ILE A 146 0.47 8.24 0.10
C ILE A 146 -0.42 7.83 1.28
N THR A 147 -0.26 8.44 2.46
CA THR A 147 -1.12 8.16 3.62
C THR A 147 -2.59 8.42 3.32
N LYS A 148 -2.94 9.56 2.69
CA LYS A 148 -4.33 9.85 2.29
C LYS A 148 -4.88 8.85 1.28
N ALA A 149 -4.07 8.41 0.33
CA ALA A 149 -4.47 7.40 -0.65
C ALA A 149 -4.75 6.06 0.04
N ILE A 150 -3.91 5.66 1.00
CA ILE A 150 -4.14 4.46 1.80
C ILE A 150 -5.40 4.58 2.66
N GLU A 151 -5.65 5.72 3.30
CA GLU A 151 -6.91 5.96 4.04
C GLU A 151 -8.14 5.77 3.14
N PHE A 152 -8.07 6.26 1.89
CA PHE A 152 -9.11 6.03 0.90
C PHE A 152 -9.28 4.55 0.56
N ILE A 153 -8.18 3.84 0.28
CA ILE A 153 -8.18 2.40 -0.04
C ILE A 153 -8.82 1.58 1.09
N VAL A 154 -8.44 1.86 2.35
CA VAL A 154 -9.02 1.22 3.55
C VAL A 154 -10.51 1.56 3.67
N SER A 155 -10.90 2.80 3.36
CA SER A 155 -12.32 3.17 3.40
C SER A 155 -13.15 2.40 2.36
N GLU A 156 -12.64 2.21 1.14
CA GLU A 156 -13.31 1.42 0.10
C GLU A 156 -13.41 -0.06 0.49
N GLN A 157 -12.39 -0.60 1.16
CA GLN A 157 -12.42 -1.97 1.70
C GLN A 157 -13.50 -2.12 2.78
N SER A 158 -13.59 -1.15 3.68
CA SER A 158 -14.59 -1.19 4.76
C SER A 158 -16.03 -1.09 4.23
N TYR A 159 -16.25 -0.39 3.12
CA TYR A 159 -17.55 -0.34 2.43
C TYR A 159 -17.94 -1.72 1.86
N GLU A 160 -16.98 -2.47 1.32
CA GLU A 160 -17.19 -3.81 0.77
C GLU A 160 -17.61 -4.81 1.86
N GLU A 161 -17.02 -4.72 3.04
CA GLU A 161 -17.31 -5.58 4.20
C GLU A 161 -18.61 -5.20 4.94
N GLY A 162 -19.40 -4.25 4.40
CA GLY A 162 -20.65 -3.77 5.00
C GLY A 162 -20.47 -2.77 6.15
N GLY A 163 -19.24 -2.28 6.37
CA GLY A 163 -18.92 -1.22 7.30
C GLY A 163 -19.15 0.16 6.68
N SER A 164 -20.27 0.81 6.98
CA SER A 164 -20.43 2.24 6.67
C SER A 164 -19.27 3.03 7.30
N PRO A 165 -18.53 3.87 6.57
CA PRO A 165 -17.40 4.59 7.15
C PRO A 165 -17.92 5.56 8.19
N LYS A 166 -17.31 5.50 9.36
CA LYS A 166 -17.52 6.50 10.40
C LYS A 166 -17.03 7.84 9.84
N LYS A 167 -17.96 8.67 9.36
CA LYS A 167 -17.70 10.06 9.00
C LYS A 167 -16.90 10.71 10.13
N ALA A 168 -15.64 11.06 9.86
CA ALA A 168 -14.83 11.88 10.73
C ALA A 168 -15.55 13.24 10.86
N SER A 169 -16.26 13.41 11.97
CA SER A 169 -16.93 14.65 12.33
C SER A 169 -15.87 15.73 12.54
N LYS A 170 -15.69 16.57 11.52
CA LYS A 170 -14.89 17.80 11.61
C LYS A 170 -15.65 18.76 12.52
N ARG A 171 -15.24 18.77 13.79
CA ARG A 171 -15.67 19.74 14.80
C ARG A 171 -15.08 21.10 14.42
N THR A 172 -15.77 21.84 13.54
CA THR A 172 -15.39 23.21 13.19
C THR A 172 -15.59 24.07 14.43
N LYS A 173 -14.46 24.54 14.95
CA LYS A 173 -14.35 25.50 16.04
C LYS A 173 -14.79 26.85 15.49
N THR A 174 -16.04 27.25 15.72
CA THR A 174 -16.48 28.62 15.45
C THR A 174 -15.90 29.51 16.56
N THR A 175 -14.80 30.18 16.23
CA THR A 175 -14.41 31.45 16.84
C THR A 175 -15.49 32.47 16.49
N ALA A 176 -16.17 33.01 17.50
CA ALA A 176 -16.91 34.26 17.39
C ALA A 176 -16.29 35.21 18.43
N SER A 177 -15.53 36.17 17.89
CA SER A 177 -15.10 37.39 18.55
C SER A 177 -16.13 38.49 18.24
N GLU A 178 -16.39 39.36 19.21
CA GLU A 178 -17.00 40.71 19.11
C GLU A 178 -18.49 40.75 18.69
N GLU A 179 -19.42 41.46 19.34
CA GLU A 179 -19.38 42.67 20.20
C GLU A 179 -20.24 42.54 21.47
#